data_AF-A0A0C2D1G2-F1
#
_entry.id   AF-A0A0C2D1G2-F1
#
_cell.length_a   1.000
_cell.length_b   1.000
_cell.length_c   1.000
_cell.angle_alpha   90.00
_cell.angle_beta   90.00
_cell.angle_gamma   90.00
#
_symmetry.space_group_name_H-M   'P 1'
#
loop_
_entity.id
_entity.type
_entity.pdbx_description
1 polymer ?
#
loop_
_entity_poly.entity_id
_entity_poly.type
_entity_poly.pdbx_seq_one_letter_code
_entity_poly.pdbx_strand_id
1 'polypeptide(L)'
;MALKAYWKRIKLSDLTSNSTVNFDFGEPVTPVMFGLCGYSLSFTKGKGHNVAWMQVSATLGTGSAGVVPLALTGKMYDNGGNQADPETSYLDYTVLGWTGSNSGLVSLGTGVLEASGSSYQPSSIPPTVYASAPVLGGFEANYSESDNQVMQISMSAALSGTNVALSGEMVDNKRHHVANVQLAGGALLSGVSAPGFAIKTISNKQTSANVAVAFADALPSGTRLIDCAAILNGFTVGYSSGKAHDIATIQIGQQGGNGHPYVSGTDVIVPGPMALMTDKGTPNHDQDDAISGIDMTVIGIYV
;
A
#
# COMPACT_ATOMS: atom_id res chain seq x y z
N MET A 1 5.47 19.66 18.16
CA MET A 1 4.44 19.67 17.11
C MET A 1 5.09 19.13 15.86
N ALA A 2 4.78 17.89 15.50
CA ALA A 2 5.46 17.23 14.38
C ALA A 2 4.56 16.17 13.77
N LEU A 3 4.59 16.09 12.44
CA LEU A 3 4.18 14.89 11.75
C LEU A 3 5.26 13.83 11.99
N LYS A 4 4.85 12.63 12.40
CA LYS A 4 5.73 11.47 12.52
C LYS A 4 5.27 10.37 11.58
N ALA A 5 6.21 9.65 10.99
CA ALA A 5 5.95 8.43 10.27
C ALA A 5 6.47 7.23 11.07
N TYR A 6 5.66 6.18 11.18
CA TYR A 6 6.12 4.88 11.66
C TYR A 6 5.84 3.82 10.61
N TRP A 7 6.90 3.23 10.09
CA TRP A 7 6.85 2.06 9.22
C TRP A 7 6.99 0.78 10.04
N LYS A 8 6.27 -0.27 9.67
CA LYS A 8 6.43 -1.59 10.26
C LYS A 8 6.14 -2.70 9.27
N ARG A 9 7.05 -3.68 9.22
CA ARG A 9 6.82 -5.02 8.65
C ARG A 9 6.26 -5.95 9.72
N ILE A 10 5.21 -6.68 9.38
CA ILE A 10 4.55 -7.65 10.26
C ILE A 10 4.42 -8.97 9.51
N LYS A 11 4.96 -10.05 10.08
CA LYS A 11 4.73 -11.39 9.53
C LYS A 11 3.30 -11.83 9.78
N LEU A 12 2.76 -12.67 8.90
CA LEU A 12 1.41 -13.20 9.14
C LEU A 12 1.36 -14.16 10.34
N SER A 13 2.47 -14.81 10.71
CA SER A 13 2.61 -15.57 11.95
C SER A 13 2.33 -14.74 13.21
N ASP A 14 2.60 -13.43 13.14
CA ASP A 14 2.35 -12.48 14.23
C ASP A 14 0.93 -11.89 14.19
N LEU A 15 0.15 -12.20 13.14
CA LEU A 15 -1.24 -11.79 12.97
C LEU A 15 -2.18 -12.95 13.34
N THR A 16 -2.44 -13.16 14.63
CA THR A 16 -3.52 -14.04 15.06
C THR A 16 -4.88 -13.46 14.66
N SER A 17 -5.94 -14.27 14.64
CA SER A 17 -7.32 -13.78 14.48
C SER A 17 -7.61 -12.74 15.57
N ASN A 18 -7.76 -11.46 15.17
CA ASN A 18 -7.91 -10.26 16.01
C ASN A 18 -6.62 -9.59 16.52
N SER A 19 -5.46 -9.93 15.95
CA SER A 19 -4.21 -9.20 16.26
C SER A 19 -4.29 -7.74 15.82
N THR A 20 -3.97 -6.87 16.76
CA THR A 20 -3.83 -5.44 16.53
C THR A 20 -2.36 -5.07 16.70
N VAL A 21 -1.84 -4.32 15.75
CA VAL A 21 -0.48 -3.80 15.78
C VAL A 21 -0.54 -2.37 16.31
N ASN A 22 0.14 -2.13 17.42
CA ASN A 22 0.19 -0.81 18.05
C ASN A 22 1.37 0.01 17.53
N PHE A 23 1.09 1.26 17.22
CA PHE A 23 2.07 2.29 16.89
C PHE A 23 2.04 3.34 18.00
N ASP A 24 3.10 3.41 18.80
CA ASP A 24 3.20 4.33 19.94
C ASP A 24 3.95 5.61 19.55
N PHE A 25 3.25 6.73 19.61
CA PHE A 25 3.79 8.05 19.29
C PHE A 25 4.30 8.81 20.52
N GLY A 26 4.05 8.28 21.73
CA GLY A 26 4.42 8.85 23.04
C GLY A 26 3.59 10.07 23.48
N GLU A 27 2.76 10.62 22.60
CA GLU A 27 1.94 11.82 22.82
C GLU A 27 0.60 11.68 22.09
N PRO A 28 -0.48 12.37 22.53
CA PRO A 28 -1.75 12.35 21.82
C PRO A 28 -1.59 12.62 20.32
N VAL A 29 -2.21 11.75 19.50
CA VAL A 29 -2.13 11.81 18.05
C VAL A 29 -3.49 12.17 17.48
N THR A 30 -3.55 13.25 16.71
CA THR A 30 -4.71 13.59 15.89
C THR A 30 -4.31 14.67 14.88
N PRO A 31 -4.55 14.49 13.57
CA PRO A 31 -5.17 13.33 12.91
C PRO A 31 -4.19 12.18 12.66
N VAL A 32 -4.72 11.03 12.21
CA VAL A 32 -3.98 9.80 11.89
C VAL A 32 -4.41 9.27 10.52
N MET A 33 -3.47 8.75 9.74
CA MET A 33 -3.77 7.82 8.64
C MET A 33 -2.79 6.65 8.65
N PHE A 34 -3.16 5.62 7.89
CA PHE A 34 -2.28 4.54 7.54
C PHE A 34 -2.33 4.30 6.04
N GLY A 35 -1.33 3.61 5.52
CA GLY A 35 -1.34 3.15 4.15
C GLY A 35 -0.46 1.93 3.95
N LEU A 36 -0.84 1.11 2.98
CA LEU A 36 -0.11 -0.09 2.61
C LEU A 36 1.19 0.33 1.89
N CYS A 37 2.34 -0.10 2.37
CA CYS A 37 3.64 0.17 1.76
C CYS A 37 4.11 -0.97 0.86
N GLY A 38 3.64 -2.18 1.15
CA GLY A 38 4.00 -3.39 0.46
C GLY A 38 3.48 -4.62 1.18
N TYR A 39 3.64 -5.78 0.56
CA TYR A 39 3.33 -7.07 1.15
C TYR A 39 4.07 -8.18 0.38
N SER A 40 4.18 -9.34 0.99
CA SER A 40 4.57 -10.58 0.32
C SER A 40 3.67 -11.69 0.84
N LEU A 41 2.92 -12.33 -0.06
CA LEU A 41 2.12 -13.52 0.25
C LEU A 41 2.64 -14.69 -0.56
N SER A 42 3.07 -15.75 0.11
CA SER A 42 3.68 -16.94 -0.50
C SER A 42 3.06 -18.21 0.04
N PHE A 43 2.87 -19.24 -0.78
CA PHE A 43 2.42 -20.55 -0.30
C PHE A 43 3.57 -21.37 0.31
N THR A 44 3.24 -22.22 1.27
CA THR A 44 4.18 -23.27 1.72
C THR A 44 4.37 -24.27 0.57
N LYS A 45 5.59 -24.76 0.36
CA LYS A 45 5.96 -25.76 -0.66
C LYS A 45 4.79 -26.70 -1.07
N GLY A 46 4.21 -26.51 -2.26
CA GLY A 46 3.22 -27.42 -2.89
C GLY A 46 3.13 -27.15 -4.40
N LYS A 47 2.62 -28.07 -5.23
CA LYS A 47 2.43 -27.81 -6.69
C LYS A 47 0.98 -27.36 -6.93
N GLY A 48 0.72 -26.55 -7.96
CA GLY A 48 -0.65 -26.26 -8.42
C GLY A 48 -1.42 -25.21 -7.60
N HIS A 49 -0.80 -24.07 -7.31
CA HIS A 49 -1.45 -22.99 -6.56
C HIS A 49 -2.16 -22.01 -7.52
N ASN A 50 -3.40 -22.35 -7.86
CA ASN A 50 -4.30 -21.47 -8.60
C ASN A 50 -4.97 -20.51 -7.60
N VAL A 51 -4.44 -19.29 -7.44
CA VAL A 51 -4.94 -18.29 -6.48
C VAL A 51 -6.40 -17.95 -6.77
N ALA A 52 -7.26 -18.10 -5.76
CA ALA A 52 -8.70 -17.88 -5.84
C ALA A 52 -9.17 -16.67 -5.05
N TRP A 53 -8.50 -16.38 -3.93
CA TRP A 53 -8.84 -15.29 -3.02
C TRP A 53 -7.57 -14.66 -2.46
N MET A 54 -7.52 -13.34 -2.45
CA MET A 54 -6.47 -12.55 -1.84
C MET A 54 -7.05 -11.37 -1.05
N GLN A 55 -6.47 -11.08 0.10
CA GLN A 55 -6.85 -9.95 0.95
C GLN A 55 -5.60 -9.37 1.60
N VAL A 56 -5.41 -8.06 1.49
CA VAL A 56 -4.42 -7.30 2.25
C VAL A 56 -5.10 -6.03 2.72
N SER A 57 -5.42 -5.93 4.01
CA SER A 57 -6.18 -4.80 4.52
C SER A 57 -5.76 -4.40 5.92
N ALA A 58 -6.10 -3.17 6.27
CA ALA A 58 -5.92 -2.63 7.60
C ALA A 58 -7.16 -1.82 8.00
N THR A 59 -7.46 -1.81 9.29
CA THR A 59 -8.53 -0.99 9.86
C THR A 59 -8.05 -0.36 11.16
N LEU A 60 -8.36 0.92 11.36
CA LEU A 60 -8.08 1.61 12.62
C LEU A 60 -8.89 0.97 13.75
N GLY A 61 -8.19 0.56 14.81
CA GLY A 61 -8.80 0.11 16.05
C GLY A 61 -9.13 1.26 16.99
N THR A 62 -9.60 0.92 18.18
CA THR A 62 -9.73 1.86 19.30
C THR A 62 -8.50 1.74 20.21
N GLY A 63 -7.81 2.85 20.46
CA GLY A 63 -6.55 2.88 21.22
C GLY A 63 -6.58 3.86 22.37
N SER A 64 -5.63 3.73 23.30
CA SER A 64 -5.35 4.76 24.30
C SER A 64 -4.75 6.01 23.63
N ALA A 65 -4.85 7.17 24.30
CA ALA A 65 -4.23 8.39 23.81
C ALA A 65 -2.74 8.17 23.48
N GLY A 66 -2.34 8.53 22.26
CA GLY A 66 -0.96 8.38 21.79
C GLY A 66 -0.62 7.05 21.14
N VAL A 67 -1.52 6.07 21.20
CA VAL A 67 -1.36 4.77 20.55
C VAL A 67 -2.35 4.64 19.40
N VAL A 68 -1.84 4.33 18.21
CA VAL A 68 -2.64 4.02 17.04
C VAL A 68 -2.66 2.51 16.83
N PRO A 69 -3.76 1.83 17.14
CA PRO A 69 -3.95 0.41 16.81
C PRO A 69 -4.38 0.22 15.36
N LEU A 70 -3.74 -0.70 14.64
CA LEU A 70 -4.20 -1.21 13.35
C LEU A 70 -4.50 -2.70 13.44
N ALA A 71 -5.74 -3.09 13.15
CA ALA A 71 -6.09 -4.47 12.85
C ALA A 71 -5.68 -4.76 11.41
N LEU A 72 -4.70 -5.64 11.21
CA LEU A 72 -4.16 -5.98 9.88
C LEU A 72 -4.65 -7.37 9.46
N THR A 73 -4.95 -7.53 8.16
CA THR A 73 -5.32 -8.82 7.56
C THR A 73 -4.49 -9.06 6.32
N GLY A 74 -3.88 -10.24 6.23
CA GLY A 74 -3.18 -10.73 5.04
C GLY A 74 -3.61 -12.16 4.78
N LYS A 75 -4.17 -12.44 3.61
CA LYS A 75 -4.64 -13.78 3.22
C LYS A 75 -4.44 -14.00 1.74
N MET A 76 -4.07 -15.22 1.40
CA MET A 76 -4.07 -15.73 0.02
C MET A 76 -4.48 -17.19 0.09
N TYR A 77 -5.45 -17.58 -0.74
CA TYR A 77 -5.93 -18.94 -0.85
C TYR A 77 -5.88 -19.40 -2.29
N ASP A 78 -5.53 -20.66 -2.51
CA ASP A 78 -5.74 -21.32 -3.79
C ASP A 78 -7.10 -22.04 -3.86
N ASN A 79 -7.46 -22.53 -5.04
CA ASN A 79 -8.69 -23.30 -5.26
C ASN A 79 -8.76 -24.60 -4.45
N GLY A 80 -7.62 -25.12 -3.96
CA GLY A 80 -7.54 -26.31 -3.11
C GLY A 80 -7.72 -25.99 -1.61
N GLY A 81 -7.83 -24.72 -1.24
CA GLY A 81 -7.92 -24.26 0.14
C GLY A 81 -6.57 -24.16 0.86
N ASN A 82 -5.45 -24.33 0.16
CA ASN A 82 -4.14 -24.03 0.74
C ASN A 82 -4.04 -22.53 1.00
N GLN A 83 -3.33 -22.16 2.07
CA GLN A 83 -3.20 -20.77 2.53
C GLN A 83 -1.77 -20.27 2.37
N ALA A 84 -1.60 -18.96 2.34
CA ALA A 84 -0.30 -18.33 2.50
C ALA A 84 0.43 -18.89 3.73
N ASP A 85 1.71 -19.21 3.55
CA ASP A 85 2.64 -19.58 4.61
C ASP A 85 2.84 -18.40 5.55
N PRO A 86 2.42 -18.50 6.83
CA PRO A 86 2.49 -17.38 7.74
C PRO A 86 3.92 -16.96 8.10
N GLU A 87 4.91 -17.84 7.93
CA GLU A 87 6.30 -17.59 8.33
C GLU A 87 7.12 -16.83 7.29
N THR A 88 6.73 -16.98 6.02
CA THR A 88 7.37 -16.34 4.85
C THR A 88 6.57 -15.17 4.31
N SER A 89 5.30 -15.07 4.68
CA SER A 89 4.42 -13.97 4.28
C SER A 89 4.43 -12.80 5.28
N TYR A 90 4.32 -11.58 4.78
CA TYR A 90 4.31 -10.36 5.60
C TYR A 90 3.52 -9.21 4.96
N LEU A 91 3.17 -8.22 5.78
CA LEU A 91 2.58 -6.95 5.38
C LEU A 91 3.45 -5.79 5.85
N ASP A 92 3.61 -4.76 5.02
CA ASP A 92 4.31 -3.53 5.35
C ASP A 92 3.32 -2.37 5.37
N TYR A 93 3.20 -1.68 6.50
CA TYR A 93 2.32 -0.52 6.66
C TYR A 93 3.09 0.67 7.23
N THR A 94 2.70 1.87 6.81
CA THR A 94 3.11 3.11 7.46
C THR A 94 1.91 3.78 8.12
N VAL A 95 2.08 4.21 9.36
CA VAL A 95 1.16 5.11 10.06
C VAL A 95 1.75 6.50 10.11
N LEU A 96 0.97 7.48 9.67
CA LEU A 96 1.27 8.89 9.79
C LEU A 96 0.39 9.47 10.88
N GLY A 97 1.01 10.13 11.83
CA GLY A 97 0.32 10.70 12.98
C GLY A 97 0.86 12.07 13.32
N TRP A 98 -0.04 12.98 13.65
CA TRP A 98 0.31 14.32 14.08
C TRP A 98 0.31 14.41 15.61
N THR A 99 1.46 14.69 16.22
CA THR A 99 1.58 14.71 17.70
C THR A 99 1.48 16.13 18.27
N GLY A 100 0.71 16.26 19.36
CA GLY A 100 0.48 17.52 20.09
C GLY A 100 -0.95 18.06 19.95
N SER A 101 -1.19 19.30 20.41
CA SER A 101 -2.51 19.94 20.32
C SER A 101 -2.86 20.30 18.87
N ASN A 102 -3.80 19.57 18.28
CA ASN A 102 -4.32 19.83 16.94
C ASN A 102 -5.12 21.15 16.94
N SER A 103 -4.63 22.16 16.23
CA SER A 103 -5.38 23.41 15.99
C SER A 103 -6.38 23.30 14.82
N GLY A 104 -6.59 22.09 14.27
CA GLY A 104 -7.71 21.76 13.37
C GLY A 104 -7.44 21.85 11.86
N LEU A 105 -6.20 21.68 11.38
CA LEU A 105 -5.83 22.06 10.00
C LEU A 105 -5.18 20.99 9.10
N VAL A 106 -5.07 19.75 9.57
CA VAL A 106 -4.62 18.60 8.76
C VAL A 106 -5.77 17.60 8.70
N SER A 107 -6.08 17.03 7.54
CA SER A 107 -7.05 15.94 7.39
C SER A 107 -6.36 14.75 6.75
N LEU A 108 -6.23 13.67 7.52
CA LEU A 108 -5.67 12.41 7.05
C LEU A 108 -6.85 11.43 7.01
N GLY A 109 -7.25 10.99 5.81
CA GLY A 109 -8.45 10.18 5.63
C GLY A 109 -8.19 8.96 4.78
N THR A 110 -8.40 7.77 5.35
CA THR A 110 -8.57 6.52 4.61
C THR A 110 -10.07 6.28 4.43
N GLY A 111 -10.56 6.37 3.19
CA GLY A 111 -11.92 5.92 2.87
C GLY A 111 -11.97 4.40 2.76
N VAL A 112 -13.15 3.83 3.04
CA VAL A 112 -13.48 2.47 2.60
C VAL A 112 -14.34 2.63 1.36
N LEU A 113 -13.94 2.02 0.24
CA LEU A 113 -14.77 1.89 -0.94
C LEU A 113 -15.07 0.41 -1.17
N GLU A 114 -16.32 0.03 -0.96
CA GLU A 114 -16.84 -1.17 -1.60
C GLU A 114 -17.14 -0.80 -3.06
N ALA A 115 -16.38 -1.32 -4.02
CA ALA A 115 -16.72 -1.14 -5.42
C ALA A 115 -16.49 -2.41 -6.23
N SER A 116 -17.59 -3.12 -6.49
CA SER A 116 -17.90 -3.42 -7.88
C SER A 116 -18.65 -2.20 -8.44
N GLY A 117 -18.01 -1.43 -9.32
CA GLY A 117 -18.66 -0.39 -10.14
C GLY A 117 -19.23 0.87 -9.45
N SER A 118 -18.81 1.23 -8.23
CA SER A 118 -19.36 2.41 -7.50
C SER A 118 -18.32 3.50 -7.23
N SER A 119 -18.75 4.77 -7.30
CA SER A 119 -17.92 5.96 -7.04
C SER A 119 -17.99 6.42 -5.58
N TYR A 120 -16.86 6.87 -5.05
CA TYR A 120 -16.72 7.46 -3.72
C TYR A 120 -17.44 8.81 -3.62
N GLN A 121 -18.10 9.06 -2.49
CA GLN A 121 -18.52 10.40 -2.07
C GLN A 121 -17.56 10.89 -0.99
N PRO A 122 -16.73 11.91 -1.25
CA PRO A 122 -15.84 12.46 -0.24
C PRO A 122 -16.59 12.93 1.00
N SER A 123 -16.08 12.59 2.18
CA SER A 123 -16.20 13.51 3.31
C SER A 123 -15.60 14.84 2.86
N SER A 124 -16.37 15.93 2.95
CA SER A 124 -16.03 17.24 2.37
C SER A 124 -14.57 17.63 2.61
N ILE A 125 -13.78 17.66 1.54
CA ILE A 125 -12.41 18.17 1.56
C ILE A 125 -12.49 19.69 1.84
N PRO A 126 -11.69 20.23 2.78
CA PRO A 126 -11.66 21.68 3.00
C PRO A 126 -11.38 22.45 1.71
N PRO A 127 -12.00 23.61 1.46
CA PRO A 127 -11.83 24.37 0.22
C PRO A 127 -10.41 24.90 0.00
N THR A 128 -9.55 24.85 1.01
CA THR A 128 -8.13 25.18 0.93
C THR A 128 -7.30 23.92 1.17
N VAL A 129 -6.87 23.29 0.08
CA VAL A 129 -5.88 22.19 0.09
C VAL A 129 -4.60 22.69 -0.53
N TYR A 130 -3.49 22.55 0.18
CA TYR A 130 -2.15 22.93 -0.25
C TYR A 130 -1.35 21.75 -0.79
N ALA A 131 -1.64 20.53 -0.35
CA ALA A 131 -1.04 19.31 -0.88
C ALA A 131 -2.04 18.16 -0.81
N SER A 132 -2.08 17.32 -1.85
CA SER A 132 -2.92 16.13 -1.87
C SER A 132 -2.29 14.97 -2.65
N ALA A 133 -2.51 13.75 -2.17
CA ALA A 133 -2.13 12.55 -2.91
C ALA A 133 -3.01 11.34 -2.52
N PRO A 134 -3.30 10.45 -3.47
CA PRO A 134 -4.07 9.25 -3.19
C PRO A 134 -3.23 8.23 -2.40
N VAL A 135 -3.92 7.36 -1.66
CA VAL A 135 -3.31 6.27 -0.89
C VAL A 135 -4.18 5.02 -0.97
N LEU A 136 -3.55 3.88 -1.18
CA LEU A 136 -4.15 2.56 -1.05
C LEU A 136 -3.95 2.06 0.40
N GLY A 137 -5.04 1.79 1.10
CA GLY A 137 -5.07 1.24 2.46
C GLY A 137 -5.21 -0.29 2.50
N GLY A 138 -5.73 -0.88 1.43
CA GLY A 138 -5.89 -2.33 1.30
C GLY A 138 -6.87 -2.74 0.20
N PHE A 139 -7.01 -4.04 0.02
CA PHE A 139 -7.93 -4.64 -0.93
C PHE A 139 -8.35 -6.05 -0.51
N GLU A 140 -9.45 -6.52 -1.12
CA GLU A 140 -9.88 -7.91 -1.14
C GLU A 140 -10.37 -8.23 -2.55
N ALA A 141 -9.94 -9.36 -3.12
CA ALA A 141 -10.39 -9.83 -4.42
C ALA A 141 -10.62 -11.34 -4.37
N ASN A 142 -11.79 -11.80 -4.82
CA ASN A 142 -12.14 -13.22 -4.83
C ASN A 142 -12.87 -13.63 -6.11
N TYR A 143 -12.56 -14.83 -6.59
CA TYR A 143 -13.38 -15.49 -7.59
C TYR A 143 -14.57 -16.19 -6.94
N SER A 144 -15.74 -16.11 -7.58
CA SER A 144 -16.94 -16.85 -7.18
C SER A 144 -16.96 -18.30 -7.66
N GLU A 145 -16.08 -18.66 -8.60
CA GLU A 145 -16.00 -19.98 -9.23
C GLU A 145 -14.70 -20.70 -8.88
N SER A 146 -14.73 -22.03 -8.92
CA SER A 146 -13.55 -22.88 -8.79
C SER A 146 -12.83 -23.00 -10.15
N ASP A 147 -11.50 -22.96 -10.15
CA ASP A 147 -10.60 -23.08 -11.33
C ASP A 147 -10.30 -21.78 -12.10
N ASN A 148 -9.96 -20.72 -11.36
CA ASN A 148 -9.39 -19.50 -11.90
C ASN A 148 -7.86 -19.49 -11.72
N GLN A 149 -7.14 -19.20 -12.79
CA GLN A 149 -5.66 -19.11 -12.80
C GLN A 149 -5.26 -17.67 -13.02
N VAL A 150 -4.92 -16.98 -11.94
CA VAL A 150 -4.59 -15.56 -11.94
C VAL A 150 -3.44 -15.28 -12.90
N MET A 151 -3.69 -14.33 -13.79
CA MET A 151 -2.74 -13.82 -14.77
C MET A 151 -2.32 -12.39 -14.45
N GLN A 152 -3.23 -11.58 -13.89
CA GLN A 152 -2.97 -10.19 -13.56
C GLN A 152 -3.72 -9.78 -12.30
N ILE A 153 -3.10 -8.93 -11.48
CA ILE A 153 -3.71 -8.21 -10.38
C ILE A 153 -3.34 -6.75 -10.52
N SER A 154 -4.34 -5.85 -10.52
CA SER A 154 -4.11 -4.41 -10.50
C SER A 154 -5.00 -3.77 -9.45
N MET A 155 -4.44 -2.90 -8.61
CA MET A 155 -5.17 -2.13 -7.60
C MET A 155 -4.65 -0.71 -7.61
N SER A 156 -5.52 0.29 -7.54
CA SER A 156 -5.13 1.68 -7.64
C SER A 156 -6.06 2.61 -6.89
N ALA A 157 -5.49 3.74 -6.49
CA ALA A 157 -6.14 4.91 -5.92
C ALA A 157 -5.64 6.13 -6.73
N ALA A 158 -6.56 6.86 -7.32
CA ALA A 158 -6.29 8.08 -8.08
C ALA A 158 -7.01 9.25 -7.44
N LEU A 159 -6.41 10.44 -7.51
CA LEU A 159 -7.04 11.68 -7.10
C LEU A 159 -7.42 12.51 -8.33
N SER A 160 -8.70 12.88 -8.45
CA SER A 160 -9.20 13.78 -9.48
C SER A 160 -9.92 14.95 -8.82
N GLY A 161 -9.25 16.09 -8.74
CA GLY A 161 -9.69 17.23 -7.94
C GLY A 161 -9.78 16.86 -6.45
N THR A 162 -10.99 16.88 -5.89
CA THR A 162 -11.26 16.48 -4.51
C THR A 162 -11.82 15.06 -4.38
N ASN A 163 -11.86 14.29 -5.47
CA ASN A 163 -12.42 12.94 -5.47
C ASN A 163 -11.30 11.90 -5.49
N VAL A 164 -11.42 10.89 -4.64
CA VAL A 164 -10.60 9.67 -4.70
C VAL A 164 -11.37 8.64 -5.52
N ALA A 165 -10.76 8.17 -6.60
CA ALA A 165 -11.24 7.04 -7.38
C ALA A 165 -10.40 5.82 -7.04
N LEU A 166 -11.02 4.72 -6.63
CA LEU A 166 -10.34 3.44 -6.47
C LEU A 166 -10.73 2.54 -7.64
N SER A 167 -9.76 1.81 -8.18
CA SER A 167 -9.97 0.82 -9.24
C SER A 167 -9.17 -0.42 -8.92
N GLY A 168 -9.76 -1.59 -9.12
CA GLY A 168 -9.09 -2.85 -8.88
C GLY A 168 -9.64 -3.95 -9.75
N GLU A 169 -8.76 -4.86 -10.14
CA GLU A 169 -9.08 -6.04 -10.92
C GLU A 169 -8.13 -7.19 -10.59
N MET A 170 -8.64 -8.40 -10.79
CA MET A 170 -7.88 -9.64 -10.78
C MET A 170 -8.44 -10.47 -11.94
N VAL A 171 -7.57 -10.85 -12.86
CA VAL A 171 -7.93 -11.40 -14.17
C VAL A 171 -7.26 -12.76 -14.33
N ASP A 172 -8.01 -13.75 -14.78
CA ASP A 172 -7.49 -15.09 -15.02
C ASP A 172 -6.93 -15.23 -16.45
N ASN A 173 -6.33 -16.38 -16.77
CA ASN A 173 -5.81 -16.68 -18.10
C ASN A 173 -6.90 -16.80 -19.20
N LYS A 174 -8.18 -16.96 -18.83
CA LYS A 174 -9.33 -16.94 -19.75
C LYS A 174 -9.92 -15.54 -19.91
N ARG A 175 -9.34 -14.53 -19.25
CA ARG A 175 -9.82 -13.13 -19.16
C ARG A 175 -11.14 -12.98 -18.43
N HIS A 176 -11.44 -13.91 -17.52
CA HIS A 176 -12.48 -13.72 -16.53
C HIS A 176 -11.96 -12.82 -15.41
N HIS A 177 -12.74 -11.78 -15.12
CA HIS A 177 -12.48 -10.87 -14.02
C HIS A 177 -13.13 -11.42 -12.75
N VAL A 178 -12.50 -11.18 -11.60
CA VAL A 178 -13.14 -11.41 -10.29
C VAL A 178 -14.49 -10.70 -10.21
N ALA A 179 -15.47 -11.36 -9.61
CA ALA A 179 -16.82 -10.81 -9.51
C ALA A 179 -16.88 -9.59 -8.58
N ASN A 180 -16.04 -9.57 -7.53
CA ASN A 180 -15.99 -8.51 -6.54
C ASN A 180 -14.54 -8.15 -6.17
N VAL A 181 -14.25 -6.86 -6.16
CA VAL A 181 -13.08 -6.28 -5.51
C VAL A 181 -13.56 -5.30 -4.46
N GLN A 182 -13.04 -5.39 -3.24
CA GLN A 182 -13.22 -4.37 -2.21
C GLN A 182 -11.91 -3.61 -2.05
N LEU A 183 -11.96 -2.28 -1.94
CA LEU A 183 -10.77 -1.45 -1.85
C LEU A 183 -10.87 -0.50 -0.66
N ALA A 184 -9.84 -0.46 0.16
CA ALA A 184 -9.66 0.61 1.14
C ALA A 184 -8.63 1.59 0.58
N GLY A 185 -8.96 2.88 0.56
CA GLY A 185 -8.09 3.91 0.01
C GLY A 185 -8.62 5.30 0.27
N GLY A 186 -7.76 6.30 0.19
CA GLY A 186 -8.13 7.65 0.54
C GLY A 186 -7.17 8.68 -0.02
N ALA A 187 -7.10 9.83 0.65
CA ALA A 187 -6.20 10.90 0.28
C ALA A 187 -5.49 11.46 1.52
N LEU A 188 -4.20 11.69 1.35
CA LEU A 188 -3.43 12.59 2.20
C LEU A 188 -3.78 14.03 1.78
N LEU A 189 -4.20 14.89 2.71
CA LEU A 189 -4.53 16.30 2.44
C LEU A 189 -3.85 17.22 3.45
N SER A 190 -3.26 18.32 2.97
CA SER A 190 -2.76 19.42 3.81
C SER A 190 -3.61 20.67 3.63
N GLY A 191 -4.08 21.28 4.73
CA GLY A 191 -4.82 22.55 4.75
C GLY A 191 -3.96 23.78 5.07
N VAL A 192 -2.63 23.67 5.09
CA VAL A 192 -1.71 24.79 5.37
C VAL A 192 -0.61 24.94 4.32
N SER A 193 -0.22 26.19 4.02
CA SER A 193 0.83 26.54 3.04
C SER A 193 2.26 26.18 3.47
N ALA A 194 2.47 25.96 4.76
CA ALA A 194 3.72 25.47 5.34
C ALA A 194 3.45 24.19 6.16
N PRO A 195 3.02 23.10 5.52
CA PRO A 195 2.99 21.82 6.21
C PRO A 195 4.44 21.45 6.53
N GLY A 196 4.72 20.83 7.67
CA GLY A 196 6.03 20.20 7.91
C GLY A 196 6.28 18.97 7.03
N PHE A 197 5.71 18.92 5.82
CA PHE A 197 5.88 17.86 4.83
C PHE A 197 5.55 18.33 3.40
N ALA A 198 6.11 17.63 2.42
CA ALA A 198 5.84 17.76 1.00
C ALA A 198 5.50 16.37 0.42
N ILE A 199 4.80 16.36 -0.71
CA ILE A 199 4.37 15.11 -1.37
C ILE A 199 4.87 15.09 -2.82
N LYS A 200 5.38 13.93 -3.25
CA LYS A 200 5.65 13.59 -4.65
C LYS A 200 5.11 12.19 -4.94
N THR A 201 4.97 11.85 -6.20
CA THR A 201 4.60 10.49 -6.62
C THR A 201 5.68 9.90 -7.51
N ILE A 202 5.90 8.60 -7.37
CA ILE A 202 6.60 7.80 -8.37
C ILE A 202 5.58 6.92 -9.07
N SER A 203 5.76 6.71 -10.37
CA SER A 203 4.82 5.94 -11.17
C SER A 203 5.52 4.85 -11.97
N ASN A 204 4.80 3.74 -12.14
CA ASN A 204 5.16 2.56 -12.90
C ASN A 204 6.61 2.12 -12.64
N LYS A 205 6.97 1.97 -11.37
CA LYS A 205 8.32 1.53 -10.97
C LYS A 205 8.38 0.02 -10.84
N GLN A 206 9.35 -0.55 -11.54
CA GLN A 206 9.70 -1.97 -11.54
C GLN A 206 11.23 -2.08 -11.51
N THR A 207 11.83 -1.96 -10.32
CA THR A 207 13.28 -2.00 -10.18
C THR A 207 13.73 -2.51 -8.82
N SER A 208 14.84 -3.25 -8.78
CA SER A 208 15.53 -3.64 -7.54
C SER A 208 16.45 -2.56 -7.00
N ALA A 209 16.73 -1.51 -7.78
CA ALA A 209 17.57 -0.40 -7.38
C ALA A 209 16.80 0.62 -6.52
N ASN A 210 17.55 1.40 -5.75
CA ASN A 210 17.00 2.53 -5.03
C ASN A 210 16.52 3.62 -6.01
N VAL A 211 15.34 4.17 -5.75
CA VAL A 211 14.80 5.33 -6.46
C VAL A 211 14.92 6.55 -5.57
N ALA A 212 15.72 7.53 -5.99
CA ALA A 212 15.81 8.82 -5.31
C ALA A 212 14.71 9.76 -5.81
N VAL A 213 13.93 10.30 -4.87
CA VAL A 213 12.91 11.31 -5.13
C VAL A 213 13.39 12.63 -4.55
N ALA A 214 13.76 13.55 -5.42
CA ALA A 214 14.28 14.85 -5.00
C ALA A 214 13.16 15.75 -4.49
N PHE A 215 13.32 16.35 -3.31
CA PHE A 215 12.38 17.33 -2.74
C PHE A 215 12.93 18.76 -2.71
N ALA A 216 14.14 19.02 -3.20
CA ALA A 216 14.77 20.34 -3.09
C ALA A 216 13.92 21.52 -3.62
N ASP A 217 13.09 21.27 -4.63
CA ASP A 217 12.12 22.22 -5.23
C ASP A 217 10.82 22.39 -4.43
N ALA A 218 10.48 21.43 -3.57
CA ALA A 218 9.28 21.40 -2.76
C ALA A 218 9.52 21.85 -1.31
N LEU A 219 10.77 22.15 -0.95
CA LEU A 219 11.17 22.57 0.39
C LEU A 219 11.35 24.09 0.46
N PRO A 220 10.90 24.75 1.55
CA PRO A 220 11.29 26.13 1.82
C PRO A 220 12.81 26.28 1.92
N SER A 221 13.33 27.44 1.51
CA SER A 221 14.77 27.70 1.55
C SER A 221 15.35 27.52 2.96
N GLY A 222 16.46 26.77 3.06
CA GLY A 222 17.15 26.51 4.33
C GLY A 222 16.53 25.39 5.18
N THR A 223 15.44 24.76 4.74
CA THR A 223 14.86 23.59 5.41
C THR A 223 15.52 22.30 4.94
N ARG A 224 15.44 21.26 5.77
CA ARG A 224 15.93 19.92 5.44
C ARG A 224 14.86 18.89 5.76
N LEU A 225 14.89 17.76 5.05
CA LEU A 225 14.11 16.61 5.41
C LEU A 225 14.62 16.02 6.73
N ILE A 226 13.70 15.62 7.59
CA ILE A 226 13.97 14.98 8.89
C ILE A 226 13.40 13.57 8.98
N ASP A 227 12.38 13.27 8.17
CA ASP A 227 11.70 11.98 8.14
C ASP A 227 10.99 11.79 6.79
N CYS A 228 10.49 10.59 6.50
CA CYS A 228 9.78 10.32 5.26
C CYS A 228 8.84 9.11 5.35
N ALA A 229 7.98 8.99 4.34
CA ALA A 229 7.14 7.81 4.14
C ALA A 229 6.94 7.55 2.64
N ALA A 230 6.65 6.30 2.29
CA ALA A 230 6.30 5.90 0.94
C ALA A 230 5.19 4.85 1.03
N ILE A 231 4.05 5.16 0.42
CA ILE A 231 2.80 4.41 0.54
C ILE A 231 2.31 4.10 -0.87
N LEU A 232 1.82 2.88 -1.09
CA LEU A 232 1.22 2.51 -2.38
C LEU A 232 0.04 3.42 -2.68
N ASN A 233 -0.04 3.88 -3.92
CA ASN A 233 -1.27 4.39 -4.50
C ASN A 233 -1.68 3.57 -5.73
N GLY A 234 -0.84 2.65 -6.20
CA GLY A 234 -1.23 1.67 -7.19
C GLY A 234 -0.19 0.57 -7.35
N PHE A 235 -0.62 -0.55 -7.91
CA PHE A 235 0.26 -1.57 -8.44
C PHE A 235 -0.43 -2.35 -9.53
N THR A 236 0.37 -2.89 -10.45
CA THR A 236 -0.03 -3.93 -11.38
C THR A 236 1.04 -5.01 -11.36
N VAL A 237 0.62 -6.26 -11.37
CA VAL A 237 1.52 -7.40 -11.57
C VAL A 237 0.84 -8.41 -12.46
N GLY A 238 1.56 -8.97 -13.42
CA GLY A 238 0.97 -10.01 -14.25
C GLY A 238 1.93 -10.68 -15.23
N TYR A 239 1.43 -11.74 -15.85
CA TYR A 239 2.11 -12.47 -16.91
C TYR A 239 1.57 -12.05 -18.28
N SER A 240 2.44 -11.82 -19.25
CA SER A 240 2.01 -11.47 -20.62
C SER A 240 1.59 -12.67 -21.47
N SER A 241 1.92 -13.90 -21.05
CA SER A 241 1.86 -15.06 -21.93
C SER A 241 0.45 -15.63 -22.15
N GLY A 242 -0.55 -15.17 -21.40
CA GLY A 242 -1.92 -15.71 -21.44
C GLY A 242 -2.01 -17.19 -21.05
N LYS A 243 -0.93 -17.76 -20.50
CA LYS A 243 -0.86 -19.16 -20.07
C LYS A 243 -1.27 -19.28 -18.61
N ALA A 244 -1.59 -20.52 -18.25
CA ALA A 244 -1.70 -20.96 -16.87
C ALA A 244 -0.37 -20.76 -16.14
N HIS A 245 -0.42 -20.23 -14.92
CA HIS A 245 0.73 -20.06 -14.03
C HIS A 245 0.40 -20.56 -12.62
N ASP A 246 1.32 -21.30 -12.01
CA ASP A 246 1.20 -21.80 -10.64
C ASP A 246 1.86 -20.81 -9.69
N ILE A 247 1.09 -19.88 -9.12
CA ILE A 247 1.65 -18.79 -8.32
C ILE A 247 2.30 -19.32 -7.04
N ALA A 248 3.58 -19.04 -6.87
CA ALA A 248 4.32 -19.32 -5.64
C ALA A 248 4.23 -18.14 -4.65
N THR A 249 4.51 -16.93 -5.15
CA THR A 249 4.58 -15.70 -4.35
C THR A 249 4.04 -14.52 -5.15
N ILE A 250 3.27 -13.67 -4.50
CA ILE A 250 2.95 -12.31 -4.96
C ILE A 250 3.56 -11.33 -3.97
N GLN A 251 4.40 -10.43 -4.45
CA GLN A 251 5.17 -9.51 -3.62
C GLN A 251 5.16 -8.10 -4.23
N ILE A 252 4.59 -7.15 -3.52
CA ILE A 252 4.40 -5.76 -3.98
C ILE A 252 5.09 -4.81 -3.02
N GLY A 253 5.71 -3.75 -3.53
CA GLY A 253 6.24 -2.64 -2.75
C GLY A 253 7.76 -2.57 -2.75
N GLN A 254 8.33 -2.18 -1.61
CA GLN A 254 9.76 -1.91 -1.46
C GLN A 254 10.53 -3.20 -1.16
N GLN A 255 11.37 -3.64 -2.11
CA GLN A 255 12.12 -4.90 -2.01
C GLN A 255 13.64 -4.71 -1.88
N GLY A 256 14.13 -3.48 -1.98
CA GLY A 256 15.55 -3.17 -1.81
C GLY A 256 15.94 -2.95 -0.34
N GLY A 257 17.21 -3.19 -0.01
CA GLY A 257 17.79 -2.81 1.29
C GLY A 257 16.99 -3.30 2.50
N ASN A 258 16.68 -2.38 3.43
CA ASN A 258 15.92 -2.66 4.65
C ASN A 258 14.39 -2.56 4.46
N GLY A 259 13.89 -2.43 3.23
CA GLY A 259 12.45 -2.45 2.90
C GLY A 259 11.64 -1.23 3.36
N HIS A 260 12.29 -0.14 3.79
CA HIS A 260 11.62 1.10 4.20
C HIS A 260 12.30 2.34 3.61
N PRO A 261 11.55 3.42 3.34
CA PRO A 261 12.11 4.63 2.76
C PRO A 261 12.96 5.36 3.79
N TYR A 262 13.95 6.11 3.34
CA TYR A 262 14.81 6.91 4.21
C TYR A 262 15.21 8.23 3.57
N VAL A 263 15.60 9.20 4.40
CA VAL A 263 16.08 10.51 3.94
C VAL A 263 17.57 10.47 3.64
N SER A 264 17.97 11.07 2.52
CA SER A 264 19.37 11.33 2.16
C SER A 264 19.51 12.75 1.65
N GLY A 265 19.91 13.68 2.53
CA GLY A 265 19.97 15.11 2.21
C GLY A 265 18.57 15.69 1.99
N THR A 266 18.29 16.15 0.76
CA THR A 266 16.96 16.64 0.34
C THR A 266 16.16 15.59 -0.43
N ASP A 267 16.64 14.36 -0.50
CA ASP A 267 16.00 13.30 -1.25
C ASP A 267 15.36 12.30 -0.30
N VAL A 268 14.22 11.74 -0.72
CA VAL A 268 13.68 10.52 -0.13
C VAL A 268 14.09 9.36 -1.02
N ILE A 269 14.73 8.36 -0.42
CA ILE A 269 15.14 7.14 -1.10
C ILE A 269 14.08 6.07 -0.88
N VAL A 270 13.47 5.59 -1.96
CA VAL A 270 12.53 4.47 -1.97
C VAL A 270 13.29 3.22 -2.45
N PRO A 271 13.49 2.20 -1.60
CA PRO A 271 14.37 1.09 -1.95
C PRO A 271 13.65 0.00 -2.74
N GLY A 272 14.14 -0.27 -3.95
CA GLY A 272 13.67 -1.35 -4.83
C GLY A 272 12.15 -1.42 -5.03
N PRO A 273 11.47 -0.34 -5.44
CA PRO A 273 10.03 -0.37 -5.72
C PRO A 273 9.72 -1.29 -6.91
N MET A 274 8.97 -2.36 -6.66
CA MET A 274 8.57 -3.33 -7.68
C MET A 274 7.32 -4.13 -7.31
N ALA A 275 6.75 -4.77 -8.32
CA ALA A 275 5.67 -5.73 -8.23
C ALA A 275 6.12 -7.06 -8.84
N LEU A 276 6.10 -8.12 -8.04
CA LEU A 276 6.57 -9.46 -8.41
C LEU A 276 5.46 -10.49 -8.27
N MET A 277 5.38 -11.38 -9.24
CA MET A 277 4.57 -12.60 -9.18
C MET A 277 5.42 -13.72 -9.75
N THR A 278 5.67 -14.75 -8.93
CA THR A 278 6.58 -15.84 -9.29
C THR A 278 5.80 -17.13 -9.49
N ASP A 279 6.20 -17.90 -10.51
CA ASP A 279 5.63 -19.21 -10.84
C ASP A 279 6.48 -20.35 -10.24
N LYS A 280 5.83 -21.37 -9.70
CA LYS A 280 6.49 -22.59 -9.23
C LYS A 280 6.73 -23.57 -10.38
N GLY A 281 7.80 -23.37 -11.11
CA GLY A 281 8.28 -24.37 -12.09
C GLY A 281 9.60 -24.03 -12.75
N THR A 282 10.01 -22.77 -12.62
CA THR A 282 11.13 -22.20 -13.34
C THR A 282 11.61 -21.02 -12.50
N PRO A 283 12.85 -21.05 -11.97
CA PRO A 283 13.42 -19.95 -11.17
C PRO A 283 13.48 -18.59 -11.88
N ASN A 284 13.09 -18.52 -13.15
CA ASN A 284 13.20 -17.38 -14.05
C ASN A 284 11.90 -17.12 -14.84
N HIS A 285 10.76 -17.70 -14.45
CA HIS A 285 9.47 -17.37 -15.08
C HIS A 285 8.77 -16.34 -14.22
N ASP A 286 9.48 -15.23 -14.07
CA ASP A 286 9.00 -14.05 -13.37
C ASP A 286 7.90 -13.38 -14.19
N GLN A 287 7.09 -12.56 -13.52
CA GLN A 287 6.13 -11.66 -14.15
C GLN A 287 6.73 -10.89 -15.33
N ASP A 288 5.87 -10.37 -16.20
CA ASP A 288 6.33 -9.47 -17.25
C ASP A 288 6.56 -8.07 -16.68
N ASP A 289 7.83 -7.68 -16.58
CA ASP A 289 8.27 -6.38 -16.08
C ASP A 289 7.78 -5.19 -16.92
N ALA A 290 7.35 -5.40 -18.17
CA ALA A 290 6.82 -4.34 -19.02
C ALA A 290 5.38 -3.95 -18.66
N ILE A 291 4.63 -4.85 -18.01
CA ILE A 291 3.25 -4.61 -17.55
C ILE A 291 3.13 -4.55 -16.02
N SER A 292 4.18 -4.97 -15.31
CA SER A 292 4.24 -4.97 -13.86
C SER A 292 4.93 -3.72 -13.34
N GLY A 293 4.43 -3.16 -12.25
CA GLY A 293 5.02 -1.99 -11.62
C GLY A 293 4.19 -1.49 -10.45
N ILE A 294 4.77 -0.59 -9.67
CA ILE A 294 4.09 0.08 -8.57
C ILE A 294 4.08 1.59 -8.77
N ASP A 295 3.00 2.18 -8.27
CA ASP A 295 2.86 3.61 -8.06
C ASP A 295 2.90 3.85 -6.54
N MET A 296 3.66 4.87 -6.12
CA MET A 296 3.75 5.24 -4.70
C MET A 296 3.61 6.75 -4.51
N THR A 297 2.92 7.10 -3.43
CA THR A 297 2.93 8.42 -2.81
C THR A 297 4.13 8.50 -1.86
N VAL A 298 5.05 9.41 -2.13
CA VAL A 298 6.27 9.66 -1.36
C VAL A 298 6.13 10.97 -0.60
N ILE A 299 6.41 10.94 0.70
CA ILE A 299 6.20 12.03 1.63
C ILE A 299 7.55 12.37 2.24
N GLY A 300 8.00 13.61 2.06
CA GLY A 300 9.19 14.14 2.74
C GLY A 300 8.74 15.04 3.88
N ILE A 301 9.14 14.75 5.12
CA ILE A 301 8.80 15.51 6.33
C ILE A 301 9.96 16.46 6.64
N TYR A 302 9.67 17.74 6.90
CA TYR A 302 10.68 18.78 7.15
C TYR A 302 10.29 19.68 8.33
N VAL A 303 11.29 20.39 8.85
CA VAL A 303 11.17 21.44 9.88
C VAL A 303 11.83 22.72 9.41
#